data_AF-A0A959CF71-F1
#
_entry.id   AF-A0A959CF71-F1
#
_cell.length_a   1.000
_cell.length_b   1.000
_cell.length_c   1.000
_cell.angle_alpha   90.00
_cell.angle_beta   90.00
_cell.angle_gamma   90.00
#
_symmetry.space_group_name_H-M   'P 1'
#
loop_
_entity.id
_entity.type
_entity.pdbx_description
1 polymer ?
#
loop_
_entity_poly.entity_id
_entity_poly.type
_entity_poly.pdbx_seq_one_letter_code
_entity_poly.pdbx_strand_id
1 'polypeptide(L)'
;MEKAQKSTRAARGTVTCDNTTMHLLKANDFVAESIRRKMAEQHILLINITSSAGSGKTTLLQETARRIGDKVNMKILVGDLETERDADRLRAVGADALQIVTGGICHLEAQMVWQAMENLGLDGVDLLIVENVGNLVCPASFDLGEDYRVTLIATTEGDDKPKKYPRMFLTSDLMLVSKVDLLPYLPFSVDAVVADARDINPNIGVLQVSSTQDTGIDEWCAWLLEKVQEKKAEALTPKTENHVFSHSR
;
A
#
# COMPACT_ATOMS: atom_id res chain seq x y z
N MET A 1 11.84 16.44 -5.28
CA MET A 1 10.72 16.79 -4.36
C MET A 1 10.85 15.88 -3.16
N GLU A 2 10.93 16.43 -1.97
CA GLU A 2 11.07 15.68 -0.72
C GLU A 2 9.80 14.83 -0.51
N LYS A 3 9.90 13.50 -0.64
CA LYS A 3 8.78 12.58 -0.38
C LYS A 3 8.38 12.80 1.09
N ALA A 4 7.17 13.28 1.31
CA ALA A 4 6.67 13.58 2.65
C ALA A 4 6.76 12.32 3.52
N GLN A 5 7.44 12.43 4.65
CA GLN A 5 7.46 11.40 5.68
C GLN A 5 6.00 11.06 6.03
N LYS A 6 5.55 9.83 5.79
CA LYS A 6 4.17 9.41 6.05
C LYS A 6 3.83 9.73 7.50
N SER A 7 2.96 10.71 7.67
CA SER A 7 2.85 11.44 8.91
C SER A 7 2.26 10.56 10.01
N THR A 8 3.04 10.29 11.06
CA THR A 8 2.55 9.75 12.34
C THR A 8 1.86 10.81 13.19
N ARG A 9 1.47 11.97 12.63
CA ARG A 9 0.89 13.08 13.38
C ARG A 9 -0.33 12.62 14.18
N ALA A 10 -0.20 12.69 15.50
CA ALA A 10 -1.30 12.51 16.41
C ALA A 10 -2.39 13.56 16.10
N ALA A 11 -3.65 13.13 16.15
CA ALA A 11 -4.78 14.06 16.06
C ALA A 11 -4.66 15.14 17.15
N ARG A 12 -4.95 16.40 16.82
CA ARG A 12 -4.92 17.51 17.79
C ARG A 12 -5.84 17.16 18.97
N GLY A 13 -5.29 17.10 20.19
CA GLY A 13 -6.05 16.88 21.43
C GLY A 13 -5.69 15.64 22.27
N THR A 14 -4.63 14.89 21.95
CA THR A 14 -4.22 13.73 22.76
C THR A 14 -3.48 14.12 24.04
N VAL A 15 -3.95 13.58 25.17
CA VAL A 15 -3.28 13.63 26.49
C VAL A 15 -2.02 12.76 26.46
N THR A 16 -0.88 13.29 26.90
CA THR A 16 0.36 12.53 27.08
C THR A 16 0.27 11.68 28.34
N CYS A 17 0.06 10.37 28.16
CA CYS A 17 0.27 9.35 29.19
C CYS A 17 1.48 8.50 28.78
N ASP A 18 2.22 7.94 29.76
CA ASP A 18 3.23 6.92 29.48
C ASP A 18 2.56 5.74 28.76
N ASN A 19 2.86 5.58 27.47
CA ASN A 19 2.12 4.70 26.58
C ASN A 19 3.08 3.77 25.83
N THR A 20 3.06 2.49 26.17
CA THR A 20 3.81 1.42 25.49
C THR A 20 3.50 1.35 23.98
N THR A 21 2.31 1.78 23.56
CA THR A 21 1.93 1.89 22.14
C THR A 21 2.87 2.82 21.35
N MET A 22 3.34 3.92 21.96
CA MET A 22 4.27 4.84 21.31
C MET A 22 5.65 4.23 21.09
N HIS A 23 6.09 3.34 21.98
CA HIS A 23 7.36 2.62 21.82
C HIS A 23 7.28 1.56 20.73
N LEU A 24 6.15 0.86 20.64
CA LEU A 24 5.90 -0.14 19.59
C LEU A 24 5.87 0.52 18.20
N LEU A 25 5.16 1.65 18.05
CA LEU A 25 5.15 2.40 16.80
C LEU A 25 6.55 2.91 16.41
N LYS A 26 7.34 3.41 17.37
CA LYS A 26 8.74 3.82 17.09
C LYS A 26 9.63 2.66 16.63
N ALA A 27 9.45 1.47 17.22
CA ALA A 27 10.18 0.28 16.79
C ALA A 27 9.77 -0.14 15.37
N ASN A 28 8.48 -0.11 15.07
CA ASN A 28 7.97 -0.34 13.72
C ASN A 28 8.56 0.66 12.72
N ASP A 29 8.55 1.96 13.04
CA ASP A 29 9.05 3.02 12.17
C ASP A 29 10.55 2.86 11.85
N PHE A 30 11.34 2.37 12.82
CA PHE A 30 12.76 2.07 12.60
C PHE A 30 12.96 0.96 11.56
N VAL A 31 12.15 -0.10 11.62
CA VAL A 31 12.20 -1.19 10.63
C VAL A 31 11.65 -0.73 9.28
N ALA A 32 10.57 0.05 9.27
CA ALA A 32 9.99 0.64 8.06
C ALA A 32 11.01 1.51 7.31
N GLU A 33 11.79 2.32 8.01
CA GLU A 33 12.87 3.12 7.40
C GLU A 33 13.98 2.23 6.81
N SER A 34 14.27 1.09 7.45
CA SER A 34 15.23 0.12 6.94
C SER A 34 14.72 -0.55 5.66
N ILE A 35 13.43 -0.94 5.61
CA ILE A 35 12.78 -1.45 4.40
C ILE A 35 12.88 -0.42 3.29
N ARG A 36 12.44 0.81 3.55
CA ARG A 36 12.43 1.91 2.58
C ARG A 36 13.80 2.14 1.96
N ARG A 37 14.85 2.14 2.78
CA ARG A 37 16.24 2.27 2.33
C ARG A 37 16.66 1.11 1.43
N LYS A 38 16.42 -0.12 1.86
CA LYS A 38 16.73 -1.33 1.07
C LYS A 38 16.01 -1.32 -0.28
N MET A 39 14.73 -0.97 -0.30
CA MET A 39 13.94 -0.86 -1.54
C MET A 39 14.43 0.26 -2.44
N ALA A 40 14.87 1.40 -1.88
CA ALA A 40 15.46 2.48 -2.64
C ALA A 40 16.82 2.08 -3.25
N GLU A 41 17.67 1.37 -2.50
CA GLU A 41 18.97 0.87 -2.98
C GLU A 41 18.83 -0.18 -4.09
N GLN A 42 17.80 -1.03 -4.02
CA GLN A 42 17.52 -2.06 -5.03
C GLN A 42 16.58 -1.58 -6.15
N HIS A 43 16.10 -0.34 -6.07
CA HIS A 43 15.14 0.27 -7.01
C HIS A 43 13.83 -0.51 -7.17
N ILE A 44 13.41 -1.17 -6.08
CA ILE A 44 12.18 -1.94 -5.99
C ILE A 44 11.07 -0.99 -5.55
N LEU A 45 9.99 -0.91 -6.33
CA LEU A 45 8.80 -0.20 -5.90
C LEU A 45 8.04 -1.03 -4.87
N LEU A 46 7.81 -0.48 -3.67
CA LEU A 46 7.01 -1.15 -2.63
C LEU A 46 5.62 -0.51 -2.51
N ILE A 47 4.57 -1.29 -2.74
CA ILE A 47 3.17 -0.86 -2.63
C ILE A 47 2.48 -1.63 -1.49
N ASN A 48 1.80 -0.92 -0.59
CA ASN A 48 0.93 -1.53 0.42
C ASN A 48 -0.53 -1.35 0.00
N ILE A 49 -1.27 -2.44 -0.19
CA ILE A 49 -2.69 -2.43 -0.53
C ILE A 49 -3.52 -2.73 0.72
N THR A 50 -4.31 -1.74 1.13
CA THR A 50 -5.20 -1.79 2.30
C THR A 50 -6.66 -1.76 1.89
N SER A 51 -7.55 -2.38 2.66
CA SER A 51 -9.00 -2.36 2.38
C SER A 51 -9.81 -2.89 3.57
N SER A 52 -11.13 -2.86 3.50
CA SER A 52 -11.98 -3.75 4.32
C SER A 52 -11.85 -5.20 3.85
N ALA A 53 -12.29 -6.16 4.68
CA ALA A 53 -12.44 -7.54 4.23
C ALA A 53 -13.44 -7.61 3.05
N GLY A 54 -13.10 -8.37 2.01
CA GLY A 54 -13.98 -8.56 0.85
C GLY A 54 -14.05 -7.41 -0.16
N SER A 55 -13.22 -6.36 -0.05
CA SER A 55 -13.19 -5.26 -1.02
C SER A 55 -12.59 -5.64 -2.38
N GLY A 56 -12.00 -6.83 -2.51
CA GLY A 56 -11.53 -7.39 -3.78
C GLY A 56 -10.02 -7.29 -4.06
N LYS A 57 -9.18 -7.07 -3.04
CA LYS A 57 -7.71 -6.95 -3.20
C LYS A 57 -7.09 -8.13 -3.96
N THR A 58 -7.33 -9.36 -3.52
CA THR A 58 -6.77 -10.55 -4.17
C THR A 58 -7.22 -10.66 -5.63
N THR A 59 -8.48 -10.37 -5.94
CA THR A 59 -8.99 -10.41 -7.33
C THR A 59 -8.36 -9.32 -8.20
N LEU A 60 -8.20 -8.11 -7.67
CA LEU A 60 -7.46 -7.03 -8.34
C LEU A 60 -6.02 -7.48 -8.65
N LEU A 61 -5.36 -8.15 -7.70
CA LEU A 61 -3.99 -8.63 -7.88
C LEU A 61 -3.87 -9.80 -8.85
N GLN A 62 -4.88 -10.68 -8.91
CA GLN A 62 -4.95 -11.71 -9.95
C GLN A 62 -5.02 -11.08 -11.35
N GLU A 63 -5.87 -10.07 -11.54
CA GLU A 63 -5.99 -9.35 -12.82
C GLU A 63 -4.74 -8.52 -13.15
N THR A 64 -4.08 -7.96 -12.12
CA THR A 64 -2.81 -7.25 -12.27
C THR A 64 -1.72 -8.19 -12.76
N ALA A 65 -1.53 -9.33 -12.10
CA ALA A 65 -0.52 -10.33 -12.47
C ALA A 65 -0.69 -10.82 -13.90
N ARG A 66 -1.92 -11.04 -14.36
CA ARG A 66 -2.20 -11.46 -15.75
C ARG A 66 -1.83 -10.40 -16.80
N ARG A 67 -1.86 -9.11 -16.46
CA ARG A 67 -1.69 -8.00 -17.42
C ARG A 67 -0.28 -7.42 -17.49
N ILE A 68 0.46 -7.49 -16.39
CA ILE A 68 1.79 -6.88 -16.27
C ILE A 68 2.87 -7.86 -15.79
N GLY A 69 2.54 -9.11 -15.45
CA GLY A 69 3.51 -10.09 -14.96
C GLY A 69 4.61 -10.44 -15.97
N ASP A 70 4.38 -10.21 -17.26
CA ASP A 70 5.37 -10.33 -18.34
C ASP A 70 6.18 -9.05 -18.60
N LYS A 71 5.75 -7.91 -18.03
CA LYS A 71 6.36 -6.59 -18.24
C LYS A 71 7.25 -6.15 -17.08
N VAL A 72 6.95 -6.61 -15.87
CA VAL A 72 7.71 -6.30 -14.65
C VAL A 72 7.87 -7.55 -13.82
N ASN A 73 9.04 -7.71 -13.20
CA ASN A 73 9.24 -8.78 -12.22
C ASN A 73 8.51 -8.41 -10.92
N MET A 74 7.28 -8.88 -10.79
CA MET A 74 6.39 -8.58 -9.67
C MET A 74 6.33 -9.75 -8.68
N LYS A 75 6.48 -9.44 -7.40
CA LYS A 75 6.19 -10.37 -6.31
C LYS A 75 5.14 -9.83 -5.36
N ILE A 76 4.45 -10.71 -4.65
CA ILE A 76 3.34 -10.37 -3.76
C ILE A 76 3.54 -11.00 -2.38
N LEU A 77 3.44 -10.19 -1.33
CA LEU A 77 3.31 -10.64 0.05
C LEU A 77 1.84 -10.55 0.46
N VAL A 78 1.26 -11.64 0.93
CA VAL A 78 -0.16 -11.71 1.32
C VAL A 78 -0.26 -11.81 2.83
N GLY A 79 -0.86 -10.80 3.48
CA GLY A 79 -1.16 -10.81 4.90
C GLY A 79 -2.59 -11.28 5.15
N ASP A 80 -2.74 -12.47 5.73
CA ASP A 80 -4.02 -13.01 6.19
C ASP A 80 -3.86 -13.58 7.61
N LEU A 81 -4.98 -13.63 8.34
CA LEU A 81 -5.04 -14.04 9.74
C LEU A 81 -4.67 -15.51 9.91
N GLU A 82 -5.21 -16.38 9.05
CA GLU A 82 -5.20 -17.83 9.30
C GLU A 82 -5.05 -18.72 8.05
N THR A 83 -5.27 -18.22 6.83
CA THR A 83 -5.35 -19.09 5.64
C THR A 83 -4.34 -18.73 4.55
N GLU A 84 -3.90 -19.72 3.78
CA GLU A 84 -3.09 -19.51 2.56
C GLU A 84 -3.96 -19.27 1.30
N ARG A 85 -5.28 -19.14 1.46
CA ARG A 85 -6.22 -19.16 0.33
C ARG A 85 -5.92 -18.07 -0.69
N ASP A 86 -5.57 -16.88 -0.24
CA ASP A 86 -5.32 -15.76 -1.15
C ASP A 86 -3.96 -15.90 -1.86
N ALA A 87 -2.93 -16.40 -1.16
CA ALA A 87 -1.65 -16.75 -1.80
C ALA A 87 -1.80 -17.88 -2.82
N ASP A 88 -2.60 -18.92 -2.54
CA ASP A 88 -2.89 -20.00 -3.49
C ASP A 88 -3.60 -19.49 -4.74
N ARG A 89 -4.60 -18.62 -4.56
CA ARG A 89 -5.33 -18.00 -5.68
C ARG A 89 -4.44 -17.16 -6.58
N LEU A 90 -3.44 -16.48 -6.02
CA LEU A 90 -2.46 -15.71 -6.78
C LEU A 90 -1.47 -16.62 -7.51
N ARG A 91 -0.93 -17.64 -6.84
CA ARG A 91 -0.06 -18.65 -7.47
C ARG A 91 -0.76 -19.39 -8.61
N ALA A 92 -2.05 -19.67 -8.48
CA ALA A 92 -2.85 -20.33 -9.53
C ALA A 92 -2.94 -19.53 -10.83
N VAL A 93 -2.71 -18.21 -10.80
CA VAL A 93 -2.66 -17.36 -12.01
C VAL A 93 -1.23 -17.02 -12.43
N GLY A 94 -0.22 -17.70 -11.86
CA GLY A 94 1.19 -17.55 -12.19
C GLY A 94 1.91 -16.43 -11.44
N ALA A 95 1.30 -15.80 -10.44
CA ALA A 95 1.97 -14.79 -9.62
C ALA A 95 2.95 -15.43 -8.62
N ASP A 96 4.11 -14.80 -8.40
CA ASP A 96 5.02 -15.16 -7.31
C ASP A 96 4.53 -14.53 -6.01
N ALA A 97 3.82 -15.33 -5.20
CA ALA A 97 3.18 -14.88 -3.98
C ALA A 97 3.60 -15.71 -2.76
N LEU A 98 3.91 -15.01 -1.65
CA LEU A 98 4.25 -15.61 -0.35
C LEU A 98 3.27 -15.13 0.73
N GLN A 99 2.75 -16.08 1.50
CA GLN A 99 1.87 -15.80 2.63
C GLN A 99 2.66 -15.33 3.86
N ILE A 100 2.15 -14.32 4.54
CA ILE A 100 2.50 -13.94 5.90
C ILE A 100 1.30 -14.30 6.79
N VAL A 101 1.49 -15.26 7.70
CA VAL A 101 0.47 -15.63 8.69
C VAL A 101 0.59 -14.68 9.87
N THR A 102 -0.41 -13.83 10.08
CA THR A 102 -0.35 -12.80 11.13
C THR A 102 -0.66 -13.33 12.53
N GLY A 103 -1.15 -14.57 12.66
CA GLY A 103 -1.41 -15.21 13.95
C GLY A 103 -2.50 -14.51 14.76
N GLY A 104 -3.50 -13.94 14.07
CA GLY A 104 -4.61 -13.21 14.69
C GLY A 104 -4.41 -11.69 14.78
N ILE A 105 -3.26 -11.15 14.36
CA ILE A 105 -3.01 -9.71 14.34
C ILE A 105 -3.77 -9.05 13.17
N CYS A 106 -4.48 -7.96 13.47
CA CYS A 106 -5.38 -7.26 12.54
C CYS A 106 -4.70 -6.41 11.45
N HIS A 107 -3.37 -6.46 11.35
CA HIS A 107 -2.54 -5.68 10.43
C HIS A 107 -1.17 -6.36 10.24
N LEU A 108 -0.45 -5.95 9.21
CA LEU A 108 0.98 -6.24 9.08
C LEU A 108 1.82 -5.17 9.77
N GLU A 109 2.95 -5.59 10.33
CA GLU A 109 4.00 -4.72 10.87
C GLU A 109 5.24 -4.79 9.97
N ALA A 110 6.07 -3.75 9.99
CA ALA A 110 7.30 -3.68 9.19
C ALA A 110 8.23 -4.88 9.47
N GLN A 111 8.31 -5.35 10.71
CA GLN A 111 9.12 -6.52 11.07
C GLN A 111 8.66 -7.80 10.35
N MET A 112 7.36 -8.00 10.18
CA MET A 112 6.81 -9.15 9.46
C MET A 112 7.17 -9.08 7.97
N VAL A 113 7.06 -7.89 7.38
CA VAL A 113 7.42 -7.64 5.97
C VAL A 113 8.91 -7.86 5.74
N TRP A 114 9.77 -7.34 6.64
CA TRP A 114 11.22 -7.52 6.56
C TRP A 114 11.60 -9.01 6.52
N GLN A 115 11.06 -9.81 7.43
CA GLN A 115 11.33 -11.26 7.48
C GLN A 115 10.78 -11.99 6.24
N ALA A 116 9.62 -11.58 5.74
CA ALA A 116 9.05 -12.17 4.54
C ALA A 116 9.90 -11.85 3.29
N MET A 117 10.44 -10.63 3.18
CA MET A 117 11.35 -10.22 2.10
C MET A 117 12.62 -11.08 2.04
N GLU A 118 13.17 -11.48 3.19
CA GLU A 118 14.35 -12.36 3.25
C GLU A 118 14.06 -13.75 2.68
N ASN A 119 12.86 -14.29 2.94
CA ASN A 119 12.44 -15.60 2.41
C ASN A 119 12.02 -15.56 0.94
N LEU A 120 11.42 -14.45 0.49
CA LEU A 120 10.91 -14.29 -0.87
C LEU A 120 12.02 -14.16 -1.92
N GLY A 121 13.16 -13.58 -1.53
CA GLY A 121 14.26 -13.22 -2.44
C GLY A 121 13.88 -12.06 -3.36
N LEU A 122 14.70 -11.01 -3.38
CA LEU A 122 14.39 -9.76 -4.08
C LEU A 122 15.27 -9.49 -5.31
N ASP A 123 16.10 -10.45 -5.69
CA ASP A 123 17.02 -10.28 -6.81
C ASP A 123 16.25 -10.10 -8.13
N GLY A 124 16.50 -8.96 -8.80
CA GLY A 124 15.86 -8.59 -10.06
C GLY A 124 14.37 -8.27 -9.96
N VAL A 125 13.81 -8.12 -8.75
CA VAL A 125 12.41 -7.69 -8.55
C VAL A 125 12.29 -6.21 -8.91
N ASP A 126 11.19 -5.85 -9.56
CA ASP A 126 10.86 -4.46 -9.91
C ASP A 126 9.77 -3.87 -9.01
N LEU A 127 8.82 -4.73 -8.63
CA LEU A 127 7.60 -4.37 -7.91
C LEU A 127 7.33 -5.40 -6.82
N LEU A 128 7.28 -4.95 -5.57
CA LEU A 128 6.77 -5.72 -4.45
C LEU A 128 5.43 -5.14 -4.01
N ILE A 129 4.38 -5.96 -4.05
CA ILE A 129 3.07 -5.60 -3.51
C ILE A 129 2.84 -6.34 -2.19
N VAL A 130 2.44 -5.61 -1.16
CA VAL A 130 1.94 -6.17 0.10
C VAL A 130 0.42 -6.05 0.11
N GLU A 131 -0.28 -7.18 -0.01
CA GLU A 131 -1.71 -7.27 0.26
C GLU A 131 -1.90 -7.32 1.79
N ASN A 132 -2.34 -6.23 2.40
CA ASN A 132 -2.52 -6.17 3.86
C ASN A 132 -3.79 -6.89 4.33
N VAL A 133 -3.89 -7.10 5.64
CA VAL A 133 -5.11 -7.64 6.26
C VAL A 133 -6.31 -6.73 5.93
N GLY A 134 -7.48 -7.33 5.71
CA GLY A 134 -8.74 -6.61 5.44
C GLY A 134 -9.25 -5.81 6.64
N ASN A 135 -8.63 -4.66 6.92
CA ASN A 135 -8.98 -3.74 7.98
C ASN A 135 -8.64 -2.28 7.61
N LEU A 136 -9.57 -1.34 7.84
CA LEU A 136 -9.36 0.10 7.60
C LEU A 136 -8.89 0.89 8.84
N VAL A 137 -8.76 0.24 9.99
CA VAL A 137 -8.37 0.86 11.27
C VAL A 137 -6.92 0.56 11.61
N CYS A 138 -6.59 -0.71 11.88
CA CYS A 138 -5.26 -1.09 12.37
C CYS A 138 -4.15 -0.69 11.39
N PRO A 139 -4.21 -1.06 10.09
CA PRO A 139 -3.10 -0.81 9.16
C PRO A 139 -2.82 0.67 8.92
N ALA A 140 -3.80 1.56 9.16
CA ALA A 140 -3.62 3.01 9.01
C ALA A 140 -2.58 3.59 9.99
N SER A 141 -2.21 2.86 11.04
CA SER A 141 -1.25 3.31 12.06
C SER A 141 0.16 2.75 11.87
N PHE A 142 0.37 1.80 10.96
CA PHE A 142 1.64 1.10 10.77
C PHE A 142 2.20 1.40 9.39
N ASP A 143 3.38 2.00 9.36
CA ASP A 143 4.18 2.17 8.15
C ASP A 143 4.94 0.86 7.88
N LEU A 144 4.91 0.36 6.64
CA LEU A 144 5.64 -0.84 6.24
C LEU A 144 6.93 -0.50 5.48
N GLY A 145 7.28 0.79 5.39
CA GLY A 145 8.36 1.25 4.53
C GLY A 145 7.94 1.44 3.08
N GLU A 146 6.64 1.35 2.79
CA GLU A 146 6.12 1.36 1.43
C GLU A 146 6.25 2.75 0.77
N ASP A 147 6.52 2.76 -0.54
CA ASP A 147 6.54 3.98 -1.34
C ASP A 147 5.13 4.56 -1.44
N TYR A 148 4.14 3.72 -1.77
CA TYR A 148 2.75 4.13 -1.88
C TYR A 148 1.80 3.21 -1.13
N ARG A 149 0.80 3.80 -0.48
CA ARG A 149 -0.33 3.12 0.13
C ARG A 149 -1.56 3.29 -0.73
N VAL A 150 -2.13 2.18 -1.17
CA VAL A 150 -3.30 2.13 -2.03
C VAL A 150 -4.47 1.55 -1.23
N THR A 151 -5.52 2.33 -1.01
CA THR A 151 -6.70 1.87 -0.28
C THR A 151 -7.84 1.53 -1.24
N LEU A 152 -8.33 0.29 -1.17
CA LEU A 152 -9.54 -0.13 -1.88
C LEU A 152 -10.77 0.09 -0.99
N ILE A 153 -11.82 0.63 -1.60
CA ILE A 153 -13.18 0.67 -1.04
C ILE A 153 -14.15 0.03 -2.03
N ALA A 154 -14.88 -0.99 -1.62
CA ALA A 154 -15.92 -1.54 -2.48
C ALA A 154 -17.19 -0.70 -2.41
N THR A 155 -17.86 -0.51 -3.54
CA THR A 155 -19.18 0.14 -3.62
C THR A 155 -20.21 -0.50 -2.68
N THR A 156 -20.06 -1.79 -2.37
CA THR A 156 -20.89 -2.55 -1.41
C THR A 156 -20.73 -2.10 0.05
N GLU A 157 -19.76 -1.25 0.36
CA GLU A 157 -19.46 -0.82 1.73
C GLU A 157 -20.15 0.48 2.14
N GLY A 158 -20.71 1.24 1.18
CA GLY A 158 -21.22 2.59 1.40
C GLY A 158 -20.17 3.69 1.19
N ASP A 159 -20.63 4.86 0.75
CA ASP A 159 -19.79 6.00 0.32
C ASP A 159 -19.30 6.89 1.47
N ASP A 160 -19.69 6.61 2.72
CA ASP A 160 -19.31 7.37 3.92
C ASP A 160 -18.00 6.90 4.60
N LYS A 161 -17.33 5.91 3.99
CA LYS A 161 -16.11 5.28 4.54
C LYS A 161 -14.98 6.27 4.84
N PRO A 162 -14.68 7.29 4.00
CA PRO A 162 -13.59 8.21 4.30
C PRO A 162 -13.76 8.92 5.63
N LYS A 163 -14.94 9.50 5.89
CA LYS A 163 -15.22 10.18 7.17
C LYS A 163 -15.24 9.23 8.38
N LYS A 164 -15.62 7.96 8.18
CA LYS A 164 -15.59 6.95 9.24
C LYS A 164 -14.18 6.47 9.59
N TYR A 165 -13.26 6.44 8.62
CA TYR A 165 -11.90 5.93 8.80
C TYR A 165 -10.83 6.94 8.35
N PRO A 166 -10.85 8.18 8.87
CA PRO A 166 -10.11 9.29 8.27
C PRO A 166 -8.60 9.06 8.20
N ARG A 167 -8.02 8.35 9.18
CA ARG A 167 -6.58 8.05 9.17
C ARG A 167 -6.15 7.17 7.98
N MET A 168 -6.99 6.24 7.54
CA MET A 168 -6.66 5.40 6.39
C MET A 168 -6.53 6.24 5.12
N PHE A 169 -7.50 7.12 4.87
CA PHE A 169 -7.51 7.97 3.69
C PHE A 169 -6.47 9.09 3.77
N LEU A 170 -6.19 9.59 4.99
CA LEU A 170 -5.10 10.54 5.23
C LEU A 170 -3.72 9.96 4.88
N THR A 171 -3.51 8.67 5.11
CA THR A 171 -2.22 7.98 4.87
C THR A 171 -2.14 7.29 3.52
N SER A 172 -3.22 7.31 2.73
CA SER A 172 -3.28 6.70 1.40
C SER A 172 -2.87 7.68 0.32
N ASP A 173 -2.08 7.21 -0.64
CA ASP A 173 -1.67 7.98 -1.81
C ASP A 173 -2.67 7.84 -2.96
N LEU A 174 -3.34 6.69 -3.04
CA LEU A 174 -4.35 6.36 -4.06
C LEU A 174 -5.53 5.64 -3.41
N MET A 175 -6.75 6.02 -3.79
CA MET A 175 -7.98 5.31 -3.48
C MET A 175 -8.50 4.61 -4.74
N LEU A 176 -8.78 3.32 -4.63
CA LEU A 176 -9.49 2.55 -5.66
C LEU A 176 -10.93 2.32 -5.22
N VAL A 177 -11.89 2.88 -5.95
CA VAL A 177 -13.31 2.56 -5.80
C VAL A 177 -13.56 1.27 -6.57
N SER A 178 -13.69 0.15 -5.87
CA SER A 178 -13.82 -1.18 -6.47
C SER A 178 -15.28 -1.62 -6.61
N LYS A 179 -15.50 -2.61 -7.49
CA LYS A 179 -16.83 -3.17 -7.81
C LYS A 179 -17.79 -2.13 -8.39
N VAL A 180 -17.30 -1.24 -9.25
CA VAL A 180 -18.12 -0.19 -9.86
C VAL A 180 -19.18 -0.73 -10.82
N ASP A 181 -19.04 -2.00 -11.25
CA ASP A 181 -20.08 -2.75 -11.96
C ASP A 181 -21.38 -2.91 -11.16
N LEU A 182 -21.33 -2.76 -9.83
CA LEU A 182 -22.48 -2.88 -8.95
C LEU A 182 -23.20 -1.55 -8.67
N LEU A 183 -22.67 -0.41 -9.14
CA LEU A 183 -23.28 0.91 -8.91
C LEU A 183 -24.78 1.00 -9.26
N PRO A 184 -25.28 0.37 -10.35
CA PRO A 184 -26.72 0.42 -10.67
C PRO A 184 -27.63 -0.21 -9.62
N TYR A 185 -27.08 -1.01 -8.70
CA TYR A 185 -27.85 -1.77 -7.70
C TYR A 185 -27.64 -1.26 -6.28
N LEU A 186 -26.78 -0.26 -6.08
CA LEU A 186 -26.32 0.18 -4.76
C LEU A 186 -26.58 1.68 -4.56
N PRO A 187 -27.01 2.08 -3.36
CA PRO A 187 -27.10 3.49 -3.00
C PRO A 187 -25.70 4.03 -2.65
N PHE A 188 -24.83 4.14 -3.67
CA PHE A 188 -23.46 4.59 -3.53
C PHE A 188 -23.17 5.71 -4.53
N SER A 189 -22.66 6.84 -4.05
CA SER A 189 -22.20 7.94 -4.89
C SER A 189 -20.68 8.00 -4.95
N VAL A 190 -20.13 7.79 -6.15
CA VAL A 190 -18.69 7.95 -6.40
C VAL A 190 -18.25 9.38 -6.11
N ASP A 191 -19.04 10.38 -6.51
CA ASP A 191 -18.69 11.78 -6.28
C ASP A 191 -18.66 12.11 -4.78
N ALA A 192 -19.59 11.56 -3.99
CA ALA A 192 -19.64 11.78 -2.55
C ALA A 192 -18.42 11.19 -1.84
N VAL A 193 -18.07 9.93 -2.15
CA VAL A 193 -16.91 9.29 -1.52
C VAL A 193 -15.60 9.98 -1.91
N VAL A 194 -15.49 10.47 -3.15
CA VAL A 194 -14.33 11.21 -3.62
C VAL A 194 -14.22 12.57 -2.93
N ALA A 195 -15.34 13.28 -2.77
CA ALA A 195 -15.36 14.54 -2.04
C ALA A 195 -14.92 14.35 -0.58
N ASP A 196 -15.44 13.32 0.09
CA ASP A 196 -15.10 13.03 1.48
C ASP A 196 -13.63 12.58 1.63
N ALA A 197 -13.11 11.78 0.69
CA ALA A 197 -11.70 11.39 0.69
C ALA A 197 -10.77 12.60 0.49
N ARG A 198 -11.14 13.54 -0.39
CA ARG A 198 -10.37 14.76 -0.66
C ARG A 198 -10.45 15.80 0.45
N ASP A 199 -11.56 15.85 1.19
CA ASP A 199 -11.68 16.67 2.40
C ASP A 199 -10.65 16.24 3.47
N ILE A 200 -10.40 14.94 3.56
CA ILE A 200 -9.39 14.36 4.47
C ILE A 200 -7.97 14.48 3.91
N ASN A 201 -7.79 14.14 2.63
CA ASN A 201 -6.50 14.17 1.93
C ASN A 201 -6.66 14.82 0.55
N PRO A 202 -6.38 16.14 0.42
CA PRO A 202 -6.55 16.85 -0.85
C PRO A 202 -5.73 16.32 -2.02
N ASN A 203 -4.66 15.56 -1.74
CA ASN A 203 -3.74 15.02 -2.75
C ASN A 203 -4.02 13.57 -3.13
N ILE A 204 -5.05 12.92 -2.54
CA ILE A 204 -5.34 11.51 -2.81
C ILE A 204 -5.75 11.32 -4.28
N GLY A 205 -5.06 10.41 -4.97
CA GLY A 205 -5.48 9.95 -6.29
C GLY A 205 -6.76 9.12 -6.17
N VAL A 206 -7.57 9.07 -7.24
CA VAL A 206 -8.75 8.19 -7.28
C VAL A 206 -8.84 7.48 -8.62
N LEU A 207 -9.04 6.16 -8.60
CA LEU A 207 -9.44 5.38 -9.76
C LEU A 207 -10.70 4.56 -9.43
N GLN A 208 -11.51 4.30 -10.45
CA GLN A 208 -12.67 3.42 -10.39
C GLN A 208 -12.32 2.10 -11.05
N VAL A 209 -12.56 0.97 -10.38
CA VAL A 209 -12.17 -0.36 -10.89
C VAL A 209 -13.29 -1.39 -10.75
N SER A 210 -13.40 -2.27 -11.74
CA SER A 210 -14.16 -3.52 -11.67
C SER A 210 -13.29 -4.64 -12.22
N SER A 211 -12.79 -5.51 -11.35
CA SER A 211 -12.00 -6.67 -11.76
C SER A 211 -12.83 -7.76 -12.43
N THR A 212 -14.16 -7.67 -12.38
CA THR A 212 -15.10 -8.61 -13.01
C THR A 212 -15.58 -8.15 -14.39
N GLN A 213 -15.50 -6.85 -14.68
CA GLN A 213 -15.90 -6.24 -15.96
C GLN A 213 -14.73 -5.54 -16.67
N ASP A 214 -13.49 -5.76 -16.20
CA ASP A 214 -12.25 -5.16 -16.71
C ASP A 214 -12.19 -3.62 -16.74
N THR A 215 -13.17 -2.93 -16.14
CA THR A 215 -13.19 -1.48 -16.03
C THR A 215 -12.06 -0.98 -15.14
N GLY A 216 -11.26 -0.01 -15.60
CA GLY A 216 -10.26 0.68 -14.78
C GLY A 216 -8.98 -0.12 -14.48
N ILE A 217 -8.91 -1.38 -14.90
CA ILE A 217 -7.79 -2.27 -14.57
C ILE A 217 -6.55 -1.88 -15.39
N ASP A 218 -6.74 -1.45 -16.64
CA ASP A 218 -5.64 -1.01 -17.50
C ASP A 218 -5.03 0.30 -16.99
N GLU A 219 -5.86 1.24 -16.51
CA GLU A 219 -5.42 2.49 -15.87
C GLU A 219 -4.65 2.22 -14.57
N TRP A 220 -5.14 1.28 -13.75
CA TRP A 220 -4.43 0.81 -12.56
C TRP A 220 -3.06 0.19 -12.90
N CYS A 221 -3.02 -0.69 -13.90
CA CYS A 221 -1.77 -1.32 -14.34
C CYS A 221 -0.80 -0.29 -14.93
N ALA A 222 -1.29 0.68 -15.70
CA ALA A 222 -0.49 1.77 -16.24
C ALA A 222 0.12 2.62 -15.12
N TRP A 223 -0.67 2.94 -14.09
CA TRP A 223 -0.18 3.66 -12.91
C TRP A 223 0.95 2.90 -12.20
N LEU A 224 0.81 1.58 -12.00
CA LEU A 224 1.87 0.75 -11.42
C LEU A 224 3.15 0.78 -12.27
N LEU A 225 3.02 0.59 -13.58
CA LEU A 225 4.16 0.59 -14.49
C LEU A 225 4.87 1.96 -14.51
N GLU A 226 4.12 3.06 -14.53
CA GLU A 226 4.65 4.41 -14.41
C GLU A 226 5.46 4.58 -13.11
N LYS A 227 4.92 4.15 -11.96
CA LYS A 227 5.64 4.24 -10.68
C LYS A 227 6.89 3.37 -10.62
N VAL A 228 6.88 2.21 -11.28
CA VAL A 228 8.09 1.38 -11.42
C VAL A 228 9.15 2.12 -12.22
N GLN A 229 8.79 2.77 -13.32
CA GLN A 229 9.74 3.57 -14.11
C GLN A 229 10.26 4.78 -13.33
N GLU A 230 9.40 5.49 -12.60
CA GLU A 230 9.82 6.59 -11.72
C GLU A 230 10.83 6.13 -10.67
N LYS A 231 10.57 5.00 -10.00
CA LYS A 231 11.47 4.42 -8.99
C LYS A 231 12.84 4.05 -9.57
N LYS A 232 12.86 3.49 -10.79
CA LYS A 232 14.10 3.18 -11.51
C LYS A 232 14.83 4.43 -11.99
N ALA A 233 14.10 5.48 -12.37
CA ALA A 233 14.71 6.74 -12.81
C ALA A 233 15.36 7.52 -11.64
N GLU A 234 14.77 7.48 -10.44
CA GLU A 234 15.34 8.08 -9.22
C GLU A 234 16.78 7.58 -8.95
N ALA A 235 17.07 6.32 -9.31
CA ALA A 235 18.39 5.69 -9.22
C ALA A 235 19.48 6.34 -10.09
N LEU A 236 19.08 6.79 -11.29
CA LEU A 236 20.00 7.25 -12.33
C LEU A 236 20.39 8.72 -12.16
N THR A 237 19.73 9.44 -11.25
CA THR A 237 20.09 10.80 -10.86
C THR A 237 21.19 10.75 -9.80
N PRO A 238 22.44 11.16 -10.10
CA PRO A 238 23.49 11.21 -9.08
C PRO A 238 23.07 12.17 -7.97
N LYS A 239 23.04 11.68 -6.72
CA LYS A 239 22.96 12.55 -5.55
C LYS A 239 24.25 13.38 -5.54
N THR A 240 24.17 14.65 -5.91
CA THR A 240 25.26 15.59 -5.68
C THR A 240 25.50 15.65 -4.18
N GLU A 241 26.54 14.96 -3.71
CA GLU A 241 27.05 15.12 -2.36
C GLU A 241 27.55 16.55 -2.21
N ASN A 242 26.79 17.39 -1.50
CA ASN A 242 27.32 18.62 -0.95
C ASN A 242 28.26 18.27 0.22
N HIS A 243 29.45 17.77 -0.12
CA HIS A 243 30.59 17.76 0.78
C HIS A 243 31.19 19.17 0.78
N VAL A 244 30.60 20.07 1.56
CA VAL A 244 31.32 21.29 1.95
C VAL A 244 32.29 20.91 3.07
N PHE A 245 33.48 20.48 2.65
CA PHE A 245 34.67 20.67 3.45
C PHE A 245 34.91 22.17 3.59
N SER A 246 34.84 22.69 4.81
CA SER A 246 35.60 23.88 5.18
C SER A 246 36.21 23.69 6.56
N HIS A 247 37.41 23.10 6.57
CA HIS A 247 38.40 23.39 7.60
C HIS A 247 38.98 24.78 7.30
N SER A 248 38.90 25.71 8.25
CA SER A 248 40.00 26.66 8.49
C SER A 248 39.78 27.52 9.73
N ARG A 249 40.64 27.22 10.72
CA ARG A 249 41.27 28.08 11.76
C ARG A 249 40.42 28.64 12.89
#